data_AF-A0AAE7M5P8-F1
#
_entry.id   AF-A0AAE7M5P8-F1
#
_cell.length_a   1.000
_cell.length_b   1.000
_cell.length_c   1.000
_cell.angle_alpha   90.00
_cell.angle_beta   90.00
_cell.angle_gamma   90.00
#
_symmetry.space_group_name_H-M   'P 1'
#
loop_
_entity.id
_entity.type
_entity.pdbx_description
1 polymer ?
#
loop_
_entity_poly.entity_id
_entity_poly.type
_entity_poly.pdbx_seq_one_letter_code
_entity_poly.pdbx_strand_id
1 'polypeptide(L)' 'MNSTTALRWFVAITPLAGAMAFPIVVPLTMARVGIGAGVAVALVLSSLWFVAMLRTAEMPH' A
#
# COMPACT_ATOMS: atom_id res chain seq x y z
N MET A 1 -18.58 10.47 -15.45
CA MET A 1 -18.01 10.71 -14.11
C MET A 1 -16.74 11.52 -14.30
N ASN A 2 -16.68 12.73 -13.79
CA ASN A 2 -15.57 13.67 -14.02
C ASN A 2 -14.27 13.07 -13.47
N SER A 3 -13.21 13.01 -14.30
CA SER A 3 -11.96 12.30 -14.01
C SER A 3 -11.28 12.73 -12.70
N THR A 4 -11.54 13.94 -12.21
CA THR A 4 -11.09 14.48 -10.92
C THR A 4 -11.73 13.80 -9.71
N THR A 5 -13.00 13.35 -9.79
CA THR A 5 -13.66 12.64 -8.68
C THR A 5 -13.13 11.21 -8.54
N ALA A 6 -12.88 10.54 -9.67
CA ALA A 6 -12.33 9.18 -9.68
C ALA A 6 -10.90 9.14 -9.11
N LEU A 7 -10.07 10.14 -9.44
CA LEU A 7 -8.71 10.26 -8.91
C LEU A 7 -8.72 10.47 -7.38
N ARG A 8 -9.56 11.36 -6.86
CA ARG A 8 -9.70 11.61 -5.41
C ARG A 8 -10.16 10.39 -4.63
N TRP A 9 -11.10 9.62 -5.20
CA TRP A 9 -11.55 8.36 -4.60
C TRP A 9 -10.45 7.30 -4.61
N PHE A 10 -9.68 7.21 -5.69
CA PHE A 10 -8.54 6.30 -5.79
C PHE A 10 -7.43 6.67 -4.79
N VAL A 11 -7.11 7.96 -4.65
CA VAL A 11 -6.16 8.51 -3.65
C VAL A 11 -6.60 8.18 -2.23
N ALA A 12 -7.91 8.21 -1.91
CA ALA A 12 -8.43 7.90 -0.58
C ALA A 12 -8.43 6.40 -0.26
N ILE A 13 -8.72 5.56 -1.24
CA ILE A 13 -8.68 4.09 -1.08
C ILE A 13 -7.26 3.61 -0.86
N THR A 14 -6.29 4.29 -1.49
CA THR A 14 -4.89 3.94 -1.42
C THR A 14 -4.48 3.78 0.06
N PRO A 15 -4.31 4.80 0.91
CA PRO A 15 -3.83 4.63 2.29
C PRO A 15 -4.58 3.56 3.11
N LEU A 16 -5.87 3.38 2.87
CA LEU A 16 -6.67 2.31 3.48
C LEU A 16 -6.19 0.91 3.10
N ALA A 17 -5.88 0.68 1.82
CA ALA A 17 -5.39 -0.59 1.31
C ALA A 17 -4.04 -0.98 1.95
N GLY A 18 -3.12 -0.02 2.10
CA GLY A 18 -1.86 -0.24 2.81
C GLY A 18 -2.06 -0.59 4.28
N ALA A 19 -2.93 0.14 4.97
CA ALA A 19 -3.23 -0.06 6.39
C ALA A 19 -3.86 -1.43 6.68
N MET A 20 -4.66 -1.97 5.76
CA MET A 20 -5.31 -3.28 5.92
C MET A 20 -4.42 -4.44 5.46
N ALA A 21 -3.63 -4.25 4.39
CA ALA A 21 -2.77 -5.30 3.85
C ALA A 21 -1.60 -5.65 4.79
N PHE A 22 -0.98 -4.64 5.41
CA PHE A 22 0.18 -4.83 6.29
C PHE A 22 -0.04 -5.79 7.48
N PRO A 23 -1.05 -5.58 8.36
CA PRO A 23 -1.25 -6.40 9.54
C PRO A 23 -1.74 -7.81 9.23
N ILE A 24 -2.15 -8.09 7.99
CA ILE A 24 -2.62 -9.41 7.58
C ILE A 24 -1.51 -10.15 6.84
N VAL A 25 -0.98 -9.55 5.77
CA VAL A 25 -0.05 -10.22 4.86
C VAL A 25 1.29 -10.48 5.53
N VAL A 26 1.81 -9.54 6.32
CA VAL A 26 3.12 -9.67 6.96
C VAL A 26 3.12 -10.76 8.06
N PRO A 27 2.20 -10.76 9.04
CA PRO A 27 2.19 -11.82 10.05
C PRO A 27 1.87 -13.20 9.47
N LEU A 28 1.00 -13.29 8.44
CA LEU A 28 0.73 -14.56 7.77
C LEU A 28 1.97 -15.10 7.06
N THR A 29 2.72 -14.26 6.35
CA THR A 29 3.96 -14.70 5.70
C THR A 29 5.04 -15.08 6.71
N MET A 30 5.16 -14.34 7.82
CA MET A 30 6.02 -14.73 8.94
C MET A 30 5.64 -16.09 9.53
N ALA A 31 4.35 -16.34 9.76
CA ALA A 31 3.85 -17.57 10.36
C ALA A 31 3.90 -18.78 9.42
N ARG A 32 3.77 -18.58 8.11
CA ARG A 32 3.65 -19.67 7.12
C ARG A 32 4.93 -20.00 6.36
N VAL A 33 5.78 -19.00 6.11
CA VAL A 33 6.98 -19.14 5.27
C VAL A 33 8.26 -18.87 6.07
N GLY A 34 8.16 -18.07 7.13
CA GLY A 34 9.25 -17.76 8.04
C GLY A 34 9.54 -16.27 8.11
N ILE A 35 10.30 -15.87 9.13
CA ILE A 35 10.55 -14.47 9.48
C ILE A 35 11.21 -13.71 8.32
N GLY A 36 12.25 -14.30 7.69
CA GLY A 36 12.96 -13.66 6.57
C GLY A 36 12.06 -13.37 5.37
N ALA A 37 11.15 -14.29 5.03
CA ALA A 37 10.18 -14.07 3.96
C ALA A 37 9.17 -12.98 4.33
N GLY A 38 8.69 -12.96 5.57
CA GLY A 38 7.80 -11.91 6.07
C GLY A 38 8.44 -10.52 6.05
N VAL A 39 9.72 -10.41 6.40
CA VAL A 39 10.48 -9.15 6.31
C VAL A 39 10.63 -8.70 4.86
N ALA A 40 11.00 -9.61 3.95
CA ALA A 40 11.11 -9.28 2.52
C ALA A 40 9.77 -8.81 1.93
N VAL A 41 8.67 -9.48 2.30
CA VAL A 41 7.31 -9.10 1.90
C VAL A 41 6.95 -7.74 2.45
N ALA A 42 7.24 -7.45 3.71
CA ALA A 42 7.00 -6.11 4.28
C ALA A 42 7.76 -5.03 3.50
N LEU A 43 9.04 -5.25 3.18
CA LEU A 43 9.83 -4.28 2.41
C LEU A 43 9.25 -4.02 1.02
N VAL A 44 9.00 -5.09 0.25
CA VAL A 44 8.46 -4.96 -1.12
C VAL A 44 7.08 -4.30 -1.11
N LEU A 45 6.20 -4.73 -0.21
CA LEU A 45 4.83 -4.23 -0.13
C LEU A 45 4.82 -2.76 0.33
N SER A 46 5.65 -2.38 1.31
CA SER A 46 5.87 -0.97 1.69
C SER A 46 6.40 -0.12 0.53
N SER A 47 7.39 -0.60 -0.22
CA SER A 47 7.98 0.17 -1.31
C SER A 47 6.97 0.41 -2.44
N LEU A 48 6.25 -0.63 -2.87
CA LEU A 48 5.20 -0.51 -3.88
C LEU A 48 4.06 0.40 -3.39
N TRP A 49 3.68 0.24 -2.13
CA TRP A 49 2.70 1.08 -1.44
C TRP A 49 3.07 2.55 -1.47
N PHE A 50 4.31 2.85 -1.09
CA PHE A 50 4.83 4.22 -1.01
C PHE A 50 4.92 4.88 -2.38
N VAL A 51 5.37 4.14 -3.40
CA VAL A 51 5.39 4.63 -4.79
C VAL A 51 3.97 4.97 -5.27
N ALA A 52 2.99 4.10 -5.00
CA ALA A 52 1.60 4.37 -5.32
C ALA A 52 1.10 5.64 -4.58
N MET A 53 1.42 5.75 -3.30
CA MET A 53 1.05 6.91 -2.47
C MET A 53 1.65 8.22 -2.98
N LEU A 54 2.94 8.23 -3.36
CA LEU A 54 3.61 9.39 -3.95
C LEU A 54 3.00 9.78 -5.30
N ARG A 55 2.58 8.81 -6.12
CA ARG A 55 1.92 9.06 -7.40
C ARG A 55 0.52 9.65 -7.23
N THR A 56 -0.14 9.35 -6.10
CA THR A 56 -1.43 9.93 -5.72
C THR A 56 -1.33 11.22 -4.91
N ALA A 57 -0.17 11.52 -4.33
CA ALA A 57 0.07 12.77 -3.62
C ALA A 57 0.25 13.89 -4.66
N GLU A 58 -0.86 14.50 -5.06
CA GLU A 58 -0.89 15.73 -5.84
C GLU A 58 -0.03 16.79 -5.10
N MET A 59 1.20 17.03 -5.55
CA MET A 59 1.97 18.20 -5.13
C MET A 59 1.31 19.41 -5.77
N PRO A 60 0.74 20.35 -4.97
CA PRO A 60 0.18 21.57 -5.54
C PRO A 60 1.30 22.33 -6.24
N HIS A 61 1.08 22.66 -7.51
CA HIS A 61 1.82 23.72 -8.19
C HIS A 61 1.17 25.06 -7.85
#